data_AF-A0A2P7BUY7-F1
#
_entry.id   AF-A0A2P7BUY7-F1
#
_cell.length_a   1.000
_cell.length_b   1.000
_cell.length_c   1.000
_cell.angle_alpha   90.00
_cell.angle_beta   90.00
_cell.angle_gamma   90.00
#
_symmetry.space_group_name_H-M   'P 1'
#
loop_
_entity.id
_entity.type
_entity.pdbx_description
1 polymer ?
#
loop_
_entity_poly.entity_id
_entity_poly.type
_entity_poly.pdbx_seq_one_letter_code
_entity_poly.pdbx_strand_id
1 'polypeptide(L)' 'MHMKKLKKLRFDEDTGALKIAGENGFGKDKTVYVDVENPELFLNAIKSAFQMGGKDIELTPE' A
#
# COMPACT_ATOMS: atom_id res chain seq x y z
N MET A 1 -1.33 3.86 -12.82
CA MET A 1 -2.26 2.71 -12.97
C MET A 1 -3.27 2.75 -11.83
N HIS A 2 -4.58 2.76 -12.08
CA HIS A 2 -5.61 2.87 -11.01
C HIS A 2 -6.28 1.53 -10.68
N MET A 3 -6.46 1.27 -9.38
CA MET A 3 -7.30 0.19 -8.88
C MET A 3 -8.70 0.76 -8.56
N LYS A 4 -9.75 0.15 -9.12
CA LYS A 4 -11.12 0.67 -9.04
C LYS A 4 -11.79 0.28 -7.73
N LYS A 5 -11.52 -0.92 -7.22
CA LYS A 5 -12.09 -1.43 -5.97
C LYS A 5 -11.05 -2.24 -5.21
N LEU A 6 -10.73 -1.83 -3.99
CA LEU A 6 -9.92 -2.62 -3.06
C LEU A 6 -10.76 -3.78 -2.52
N LYS A 7 -10.21 -5.00 -2.60
CA LYS A 7 -10.87 -6.22 -2.08
C LYS A 7 -10.14 -6.76 -0.85
N LYS A 8 -8.81 -6.81 -0.86
CA LYS A 8 -7.98 -7.32 0.23
C LYS A 8 -6.67 -6.54 0.37
N LEU A 9 -6.23 -6.39 1.61
CA LEU A 9 -4.91 -5.89 2.00
C LEU A 9 -4.31 -6.92 2.96
N ARG A 10 -3.06 -7.36 2.71
CA ARG A 10 -2.31 -8.22 3.63
C ARG A 10 -0.87 -7.73 3.71
N PHE A 11 -0.39 -7.49 4.92
CA PHE A 11 1.03 -7.32 5.21
C PHE A 11 1.59 -8.67 5.66
N ASP A 12 2.76 -9.02 5.19
CA ASP A 12 3.47 -10.24 5.55
C ASP A 12 4.71 -9.86 6.37
N GLU A 13 4.66 -10.14 7.67
CA GLU A 13 5.68 -9.67 8.63
C GLU A 13 7.03 -10.37 8.43
N ASP A 14 7.03 -11.61 7.93
CA ASP A 14 8.25 -12.39 7.68
C ASP A 14 9.03 -11.87 6.47
N THR A 15 8.31 -11.37 5.46
CA THR A 15 8.90 -10.93 4.18
C THR A 15 8.87 -9.43 3.96
N GLY A 16 8.20 -8.66 4.82
CA GLY A 16 7.97 -7.23 4.62
C GLY A 16 7.03 -6.92 3.44
N ALA A 17 6.41 -7.91 2.80
CA ALA A 17 5.66 -7.70 1.58
C ALA A 17 4.23 -7.21 1.86
N LEU A 18 3.84 -6.08 1.26
CA LEU A 18 2.45 -5.64 1.23
C LEU A 18 1.76 -6.14 -0.05
N LYS A 19 0.74 -6.97 0.13
CA LYS A 19 -0.15 -7.43 -0.94
C LYS A 19 -1.43 -6.61 -0.97
N ILE A 20 -1.67 -5.94 -2.09
CA ILE A 20 -2.88 -5.17 -2.39
C ILE A 20 -3.63 -5.88 -3.50
N ALA A 21 -4.81 -6.44 -3.20
CA ALA A 21 -5.64 -7.12 -4.20
C ALA A 21 -7.00 -6.42 -4.38
N GLY A 22 -7.43 -6.31 -5.62
CA GLY A 22 -8.63 -5.59 -5.98
C GLY A 22 -9.04 -5.81 -7.42
N GLU A 23 -9.91 -4.94 -7.91
CA GLU A 23 -10.39 -4.96 -9.28
C GLU A 23 -9.86 -3.74 -10.04
N ASN A 24 -9.42 -3.95 -11.28
CA ASN A 24 -8.98 -2.86 -12.14
C ASN A 24 -10.17 -2.20 -12.87
N GLY A 25 -9.90 -1.16 -13.67
CA GLY A 25 -10.93 -0.45 -14.44
C GLY A 25 -11.75 -1.32 -15.42
N PHE A 26 -11.23 -2.51 -15.77
CA PHE A 26 -11.85 -3.46 -16.69
C PHE A 26 -12.65 -4.56 -15.98
N GLY A 27 -12.86 -4.46 -14.66
CA GLY A 27 -13.57 -5.48 -13.91
C GLY A 27 -12.76 -6.77 -13.65
N LYS A 28 -11.45 -6.76 -13.92
CA LYS A 28 -10.59 -7.93 -13.70
C LYS A 28 -9.88 -7.83 -12.36
N ASP A 29 -9.76 -8.98 -11.69
CA ASP A 29 -8.94 -9.08 -10.49
C ASP A 29 -7.48 -8.74 -10.79
N LYS A 30 -6.90 -7.93 -9.92
CA LYS A 30 -5.52 -7.50 -9.97
C LYS A 30 -4.93 -7.56 -8.56
N THR A 31 -3.68 -8.00 -8.51
CA THR A 31 -2.87 -7.97 -7.30
C THR A 31 -1.61 -7.14 -7.57
N VAL A 32 -1.24 -6.31 -6.61
CA VAL A 32 0.02 -5.56 -6.57
C VAL A 32 0.77 -6.00 -5.32
N TYR A 33 2.06 -6.21 -5.47
CA TYR A 33 2.99 -6.47 -4.36
C TYR A 33 3.90 -5.26 -4.23
N VAL A 34 4.04 -4.78 -3.00
CA VAL A 34 5.01 -3.74 -2.63
C VAL A 34 5.97 -4.40 -1.67
N ASP A 35 7.24 -4.46 -2.06
CA ASP A 35 8.32 -4.87 -1.17
C ASP A 35 8.65 -3.68 -0.26
N VAL A 36 8.68 -3.90 1.05
CA VAL A 36 8.87 -2.86 2.05
C VAL A 36 10.13 -3.17 2.85
N GLU A 37 11.23 -2.49 2.52
CA GLU A 37 12.51 -2.66 3.24
C GLU A 37 12.42 -2.24 4.71
N ASN A 38 11.63 -1.22 5.03
CA ASN A 38 11.40 -0.76 6.40
C ASN A 38 9.89 -0.72 6.74
N PRO A 39 9.36 -1.78 7.37
CA PRO A 39 7.94 -1.90 7.72
C PRO A 39 7.41 -0.77 8.59
N GLU A 40 8.22 -0.31 9.56
CA GLU A 40 7.81 0.72 10.52
C GLU A 40 7.66 2.07 9.83
N LEU A 41 8.65 2.44 9.01
CA LEU A 41 8.62 3.68 8.22
C LEU A 41 7.40 3.68 7.28
N PHE A 42 7.14 2.56 6.61
CA PHE A 42 5.99 2.41 5.72
C PHE A 42 4.65 2.52 6.45
N LEU A 43 4.48 1.83 7.58
CA LEU A 43 3.26 1.93 8.38
C LEU A 43 3.03 3.36 8.89
N ASN A 44 4.09 4.06 9.26
CA ASN A 44 4.00 5.45 9.69
C ASN A 44 3.60 6.38 8.53
N ALA A 45 4.12 6.13 7.33
CA ALA A 45 3.73 6.82 6.10
C ALA A 45 2.24 6.70 5.84
N ILE A 46 1.72 5.46 5.89
CA ILE A 46 0.31 5.17 5.63
C ILE A 46 -0.57 5.89 6.66
N LYS A 47 -0.23 5.80 7.95
CA LYS A 47 -0.97 6.52 9.02
C LYS A 47 -0.99 8.02 8.78
N SER A 48 0.16 8.59 8.45
CA SER A 48 0.28 10.02 8.16
C SER A 48 -0.55 10.42 6.92
N ALA A 49 -0.59 9.58 5.89
CA ALA A 49 -1.34 9.88 4.66
C ALA A 49 -2.84 9.93 4.91
N PHE A 50 -3.36 9.05 5.78
CA PHE A 50 -4.75 9.11 6.24
C PHE A 50 -5.05 10.37 7.05
N GLN A 51 -4.12 10.82 7.90
CA GLN A 51 -4.30 12.04 8.69
C GLN A 51 -4.24 13.32 7.83
N MET A 52 -3.43 13.33 6.77
CA MET A 52 -3.27 14.47 5.88
C MET A 52 -4.34 14.56 4.78
N GLY A 53 -5.35 13.68 4.80
CA GLY A 53 -6.44 13.69 3.81
C GLY A 53 -6.00 13.26 2.41
N GLY A 54 -5.03 12.33 2.31
CA GLY A 54 -4.58 11.76 1.04
C GLY A 54 -3.57 12.62 0.26
N LYS A 55 -2.84 13.50 0.95
CA LYS A 55 -1.68 14.18 0.36
C LYS A 55 -0.48 13.24 0.24
N ASP A 56 0.37 13.51 -0.75
CA ASP A 56 1.63 12.79 -0.92
C ASP A 56 2.53 12.99 0.31
N ILE A 57 3.18 11.92 0.74
CA ILE A 57 4.14 11.94 1.85
C ILE A 57 5.47 11.42 1.32
N GLU A 58 6.49 12.25 1.42
CA GLU A 58 7.86 11.84 1.12
C GLU A 58 8.41 11.04 2.31
N LEU A 59 8.88 9.83 2.01
CA LEU A 59 9.57 9.01 2.99
C LEU A 59 11.06 9.33 2.92
N THR A 60 11.54 10.13 3.85
CA THR A 60 12.97 10.34 4.07
C THR A 60 13.50 9.20 4.95
N PRO A 61 14.47 8.40 4.48
CA PRO A 61 15.22 7.54 5.37
C PRO A 61 16.05 8.46 6.29
N GLU A 62 15.85 8.35 7.61
CA GLU A 62 16.77 8.93 8.62
C GLU A 62 18.11 8.18 8.64
#